data_AF-A0AAD5LNW3-F1
#
_entry.id   AF-A0AAD5LNW3-F1
#
_cell.length_a   1.000
_cell.length_b   1.000
_cell.length_c   1.000
_cell.angle_alpha   90.00
_cell.angle_beta   90.00
_cell.angle_gamma   90.00
#
_symmetry.space_group_name_H-M   'P 1'
#
loop_
_entity.id
_entity.type
_entity.pdbx_description
1 polymer ?
#
loop_
_entity_poly.entity_id
_entity_poly.type
_entity_poly.pdbx_seq_one_letter_code
_entity_poly.pdbx_strand_id
1 'polypeptide(L)'
;MRGDKGGKSGAAAAGGRARKKREKGGERSFVTSLEEMSIRDTLEEQKQRARKARRDDGDDDGDSDDDDDDDSEEDDDSEEEDANGGVTFERVQTNSLFGFSQKADGPVVEKEKKPKGIAAIVKVENPNKMNKQNKMVKMKNIGDQAPVEQQLSRREREALEKEAAAARYLKKHLAGETEEAKKDLARLAEVRRRREEAEKRKKEEEQLAAEREAAKKKLDKKEDDEILDARAIKALKPNVLKDKLKERGLSTQGQKKDLIQRLIDYEDERAL
;
A
#
# COMPACT_ATOMS: atom_id res chain seq x y z
N MET A 1 50.00 29.52 58.75
CA MET A 1 48.81 30.41 58.76
C MET A 1 48.05 30.21 57.44
N ARG A 2 46.71 30.14 57.47
CA ARG A 2 45.78 31.19 56.95
C ARG A 2 46.27 31.78 55.61
N GLY A 3 45.69 31.54 54.44
CA GLY A 3 44.36 31.02 54.10
C GLY A 3 43.43 32.17 53.73
N ASP A 4 43.03 32.27 52.46
CA ASP A 4 41.89 33.07 52.03
C ASP A 4 41.32 32.63 50.66
N LYS A 5 39.99 32.53 50.61
CA LYS A 5 39.01 32.76 49.53
C LYS A 5 39.46 32.54 48.06
N GLY A 6 38.71 31.85 47.21
CA GLY A 6 37.24 31.72 47.17
C GLY A 6 36.68 32.59 46.04
N GLY A 7 36.35 31.98 44.90
CA GLY A 7 35.87 32.67 43.70
C GLY A 7 35.07 31.73 42.81
N LYS A 8 33.76 31.95 42.74
CA LYS A 8 32.82 31.14 41.94
C LYS A 8 33.01 31.42 40.44
N SER A 9 33.11 30.38 39.63
CA SER A 9 32.62 30.40 38.25
C SER A 9 31.71 29.20 38.04
N GLY A 10 30.40 29.43 38.16
CA GLY A 10 29.39 28.43 37.87
C GLY A 10 29.31 28.20 36.36
N ALA A 11 30.13 27.30 35.83
CA ALA A 11 29.92 26.73 34.52
C ALA A 11 28.79 25.70 34.63
N ALA A 12 27.54 26.18 34.64
CA ALA A 12 26.39 25.31 34.46
C ALA A 12 26.50 24.69 33.06
N ALA A 13 26.93 23.43 33.01
CA ALA A 13 26.93 22.63 31.79
C ALA A 13 25.47 22.38 31.40
N ALA A 14 24.89 23.33 30.67
CA ALA A 14 23.57 23.18 30.07
C ALA A 14 23.62 21.98 29.13
N GLY A 15 23.13 20.84 29.61
CA GLY A 15 23.00 19.60 28.86
C GLY A 15 21.96 19.80 27.76
N GLY A 16 22.39 20.41 26.65
CA GLY A 16 21.56 20.65 25.48
C GLY A 16 21.14 19.32 24.87
N ARG A 17 20.02 18.77 25.35
CA ARG A 17 19.37 17.58 24.78
C ARG A 17 19.11 17.87 23.30
N ALA A 18 19.93 17.30 22.43
CA ALA A 18 19.82 17.48 20.99
C ALA A 18 18.43 17.01 20.55
N ARG A 19 17.56 17.96 20.16
CA ARG A 19 16.19 17.66 19.71
C ARG A 19 16.28 16.77 18.47
N LYS A 20 16.07 15.45 18.65
CA LYS A 20 16.02 14.47 17.55
C LYS A 20 15.08 15.00 16.47
N LYS A 21 15.59 15.13 15.25
CA LYS A 21 14.83 15.58 14.09
C LYS A 21 13.72 14.53 13.85
N ARG A 22 12.48 14.84 14.25
CA ARG A 22 11.33 14.00 13.89
C ARG A 22 11.21 14.01 12.36
N GLU A 23 11.43 12.86 11.74
CA GLU A 23 11.32 12.73 10.29
C GLU A 23 9.86 13.01 9.87
N LYS A 24 9.68 13.98 8.97
CA LYS A 24 8.35 14.37 8.50
C LYS A 24 7.86 13.37 7.45
N GLY A 25 7.25 12.30 7.93
CA GLY A 25 6.58 11.30 7.12
C GLY A 25 6.53 9.98 7.85
N GLY A 26 5.40 9.69 8.49
CA GLY A 26 5.11 8.32 8.93
C GLY A 26 5.04 7.39 7.73
N GLU A 27 5.18 6.09 7.99
CA GLU A 27 5.20 5.07 6.95
C GLU A 27 3.92 5.09 6.11
N ARG A 28 4.07 4.82 4.80
CA ARG A 28 2.96 4.84 3.86
C ARG A 28 2.22 3.51 3.89
N SER A 29 1.24 3.37 4.79
CA SER A 29 0.33 2.22 4.80
C SER A 29 -0.49 2.21 3.50
N PHE A 30 -0.30 1.18 2.67
CA PHE A 30 -1.11 0.93 1.49
C PHE A 30 -2.39 0.17 1.89
N VAL A 31 -3.50 0.51 1.25
CA VAL A 31 -4.80 -0.11 1.50
C VAL A 31 -5.02 -1.23 0.48
N THR A 32 -5.46 -2.40 0.93
CA THR A 32 -5.58 -3.62 0.11
C THR A 32 -7.01 -3.97 -0.31
N SER A 33 -8.02 -3.42 0.39
CA SER A 33 -9.44 -3.64 0.07
C SER A 33 -10.27 -2.35 0.15
N LEU A 34 -11.47 -2.36 -0.48
CA LEU A 34 -12.39 -1.21 -0.46
C LEU A 34 -12.98 -0.97 0.95
N GLU A 35 -13.20 -2.04 1.71
CA GLU A 35 -13.69 -1.98 3.08
C GLU A 35 -12.65 -1.31 4.00
N GLU A 36 -11.39 -1.73 3.91
CA GLU A 36 -10.25 -1.12 4.60
C GLU A 36 -10.07 0.37 4.26
N MET A 37 -10.35 0.78 3.01
CA MET A 37 -10.36 2.20 2.62
C MET A 37 -11.43 2.99 3.38
N SER A 38 -12.66 2.47 3.45
CA SER A 38 -13.76 3.14 4.15
C SER A 38 -13.53 3.26 5.67
N ILE A 39 -12.94 2.23 6.29
CA ILE A 39 -12.56 2.24 7.71
C ILE A 39 -11.48 3.30 7.96
N ARG A 40 -10.48 3.38 7.08
CA ARG A 40 -9.44 4.41 7.18
C ARG A 40 -10.01 5.82 7.04
N ASP A 41 -10.84 6.06 6.02
CA ASP A 41 -11.40 7.38 5.73
C ASP A 41 -12.27 7.89 6.89
N THR A 42 -13.10 7.01 7.49
CA THR A 42 -13.90 7.36 8.68
C THR A 42 -13.05 7.66 9.92
N LEU A 43 -11.96 6.91 10.15
CA LEU A 43 -11.01 7.20 11.24
C LEU A 43 -10.23 8.49 11.03
N GLU A 44 -9.80 8.78 9.79
CA GLU A 44 -9.15 10.05 9.45
C GLU A 44 -10.14 11.22 9.61
N GLU A 45 -11.41 11.06 9.23
CA GLU A 45 -12.45 12.09 9.46
C GLU A 45 -12.69 12.33 10.95
N GLN A 46 -12.81 11.30 11.78
CA GLN A 46 -12.93 11.45 13.24
C GLN A 46 -11.73 12.20 13.84
N LYS A 47 -10.50 11.83 13.45
CA LYS A 47 -9.28 12.54 13.86
C LYS A 47 -9.26 14.00 13.41
N GLN A 48 -9.77 14.31 12.22
CA GLN A 48 -9.90 15.69 11.74
C GLN A 48 -10.97 16.48 12.52
N ARG A 49 -12.13 15.87 12.81
CA ARG A 49 -13.20 16.48 13.64
C ARG A 49 -12.70 16.79 15.05
N ALA A 50 -12.02 15.85 15.72
CA ALA A 50 -11.44 16.07 17.04
C ALA A 50 -10.37 17.19 17.05
N ARG A 51 -9.52 17.25 16.01
CA ARG A 51 -8.56 18.36 15.83
C ARG A 51 -9.24 19.70 15.53
N LYS A 52 -10.44 19.69 14.94
CA LYS A 52 -11.22 20.90 14.69
C LYS A 52 -11.90 21.38 15.97
N ALA A 53 -12.51 20.50 16.76
CA ALA A 53 -13.11 20.85 18.06
C ALA A 53 -12.09 21.56 18.98
N ARG A 54 -10.89 20.97 19.13
CA ARG A 54 -9.76 21.59 19.87
C ARG A 54 -9.25 22.94 19.32
N ARG A 55 -9.77 23.43 18.19
CA ARG A 55 -9.49 24.75 17.60
C ARG A 55 -10.70 25.68 17.59
N ASP A 56 -11.90 25.15 17.82
CA ASP A 56 -13.16 25.88 17.91
C ASP A 56 -13.42 26.29 19.37
N ASP A 57 -13.10 25.43 20.35
CA ASP A 57 -13.12 25.71 21.80
C ASP A 57 -11.90 26.54 22.28
N GLY A 58 -11.25 27.28 21.37
CA GLY A 58 -9.93 27.90 21.58
C GLY A 58 -9.92 29.42 21.46
N ASP A 59 -10.79 30.10 22.21
CA ASP A 59 -10.85 31.55 22.34
C ASP A 59 -10.95 31.95 23.83
N ASP A 60 -9.91 31.63 24.62
CA ASP A 60 -9.52 32.40 25.82
C ASP A 60 -8.04 32.15 26.20
N ASP A 61 -7.47 33.04 27.02
CA ASP A 61 -6.05 33.14 27.41
C ASP A 61 -5.44 31.90 28.10
N GLY A 62 -4.12 31.72 27.98
CA GLY A 62 -3.39 30.75 28.81
C GLY A 62 -1.99 30.34 28.33
N ASP A 63 -1.00 31.22 28.49
CA ASP A 63 0.41 30.81 28.57
C ASP A 63 0.63 30.07 29.91
N SER A 64 0.85 28.75 29.85
CA SER A 64 1.44 27.99 30.95
C SER A 64 2.13 26.74 30.40
N ASP A 65 3.45 26.70 30.57
CA ASP A 65 4.11 25.43 30.89
C ASP A 65 3.43 24.87 32.15
N ASP A 66 3.11 23.58 32.16
CA ASP A 66 3.49 22.71 33.29
C ASP A 66 3.65 21.26 32.79
N ASP A 67 4.57 20.54 33.42
CA ASP A 67 4.88 19.13 33.16
C ASP A 67 3.93 18.20 33.96
N ASP A 68 4.22 16.89 33.92
CA ASP A 68 3.67 15.79 34.75
C ASP A 68 2.21 15.33 34.46
N ASP A 69 1.85 14.04 34.60
CA ASP A 69 2.58 12.77 34.39
C ASP A 69 1.52 11.64 34.29
N ASP A 70 1.98 10.39 34.13
CA ASP A 70 1.43 9.16 34.74
C ASP A 70 0.38 8.28 33.99
N ASP A 71 0.50 6.97 34.31
CA ASP A 71 -0.23 5.74 33.90
C ASP A 71 -0.38 5.44 32.38
N SER A 72 0.21 4.36 31.83
CA SER A 72 -0.03 2.89 32.05
C SER A 72 -1.43 2.44 31.55
N GLU A 73 -1.74 1.20 31.16
CA GLU A 73 -0.99 -0.07 30.99
C GLU A 73 -0.98 -0.41 29.46
N GLU A 74 -0.29 -1.39 28.85
CA GLU A 74 0.61 -2.50 29.27
C GLU A 74 1.53 -2.83 28.05
N ASP A 75 2.50 -3.75 28.17
CA ASP A 75 3.26 -4.35 27.03
C ASP A 75 3.45 -5.85 27.31
N ASP A 76 2.73 -6.72 26.58
CA ASP A 76 2.80 -8.18 26.73
C ASP A 76 3.74 -8.75 25.66
N ASP A 77 4.96 -9.05 26.08
CA ASP A 77 6.05 -9.52 25.23
C ASP A 77 5.85 -11.00 24.85
N SER A 78 6.11 -11.34 23.60
CA SER A 78 6.07 -12.72 23.11
C SER A 78 7.17 -12.91 22.09
N GLU A 79 8.36 -13.17 22.64
CA GLU A 79 9.54 -13.66 21.93
C GLU A 79 9.21 -14.91 21.09
N GLU A 80 9.80 -15.02 19.90
CA GLU A 80 10.72 -16.10 19.54
C GLU A 80 11.30 -15.88 18.14
N GLU A 81 12.47 -16.47 17.89
CA GLU A 81 13.34 -16.18 16.75
C GLU A 81 12.84 -16.89 15.46
N ASP A 82 13.30 -16.65 14.22
CA ASP A 82 14.70 -16.85 13.82
C ASP A 82 14.97 -16.57 12.31
N ALA A 83 16.24 -16.34 12.00
CA ALA A 83 16.97 -16.59 10.75
C ALA A 83 16.28 -16.43 9.37
N ASN A 84 16.72 -15.43 8.58
CA ASN A 84 17.76 -15.62 7.52
C ASN A 84 17.92 -14.43 6.55
N GLY A 85 19.16 -14.27 6.03
CA GLY A 85 19.36 -13.80 4.64
C GLY A 85 19.58 -12.29 4.41
N GLY A 86 20.71 -11.76 4.87
CA GLY A 86 21.12 -10.40 4.50
C GLY A 86 21.50 -10.26 3.02
N VAL A 87 21.02 -9.19 2.37
CA VAL A 87 21.59 -8.67 1.12
C VAL A 87 21.57 -7.13 1.15
N THR A 88 22.71 -6.54 1.52
CA THR A 88 22.89 -5.08 1.55
C THR A 88 23.04 -4.54 0.13
N PHE A 89 22.01 -3.90 -0.41
CA PHE A 89 22.12 -3.22 -1.70
C PHE A 89 22.80 -1.86 -1.54
N GLU A 90 24.06 -1.78 -1.98
CA GLU A 90 24.86 -0.55 -1.95
C GLU A 90 24.24 0.52 -2.87
N ARG A 91 23.77 1.63 -2.28
CA ARG A 91 23.18 2.75 -3.02
C ARG A 91 24.27 3.58 -3.69
N VAL A 92 24.69 3.16 -4.89
CA VAL A 92 25.53 3.96 -5.78
C VAL A 92 24.90 5.32 -6.02
N GLN A 93 25.62 6.39 -5.69
CA GLN A 93 25.20 7.76 -5.94
C GLN A 93 25.29 8.05 -7.44
N THR A 94 24.17 7.97 -8.16
CA THR A 94 24.09 8.50 -9.53
C THR A 94 24.12 10.02 -9.47
N ASN A 95 25.24 10.62 -9.89
CA ASN A 95 25.36 12.08 -10.02
C ASN A 95 24.17 12.65 -10.79
N SER A 96 23.57 13.70 -10.23
CA SER A 96 22.35 14.31 -10.76
C SER A 96 22.59 14.97 -12.13
N LEU A 97 22.11 14.33 -13.20
CA LEU A 97 22.15 14.87 -14.58
C LEU A 97 21.19 16.05 -14.81
N PHE A 98 20.61 16.61 -13.74
CA PHE A 98 19.74 17.79 -13.79
C PHE A 98 20.28 18.90 -12.88
N GLY A 99 21.46 19.39 -13.25
CA GLY A 99 22.07 20.58 -12.64
C GLY A 99 21.26 21.83 -12.97
N PHE A 100 20.29 22.16 -12.11
CA PHE A 100 19.54 23.42 -12.20
C PHE A 100 20.45 24.59 -11.81
N SER A 101 21.14 25.16 -12.79
CA SER A 101 22.02 26.31 -12.61
C SER A 101 21.21 27.58 -12.31
N GLN A 102 21.21 27.99 -11.04
CA GLN A 102 20.81 29.35 -10.67
C GLN A 102 21.86 30.36 -11.14
N LYS A 103 21.76 30.79 -12.41
CA LYS A 103 22.27 32.06 -12.95
C LYS A 103 21.82 32.21 -14.40
N ALA A 104 20.77 33.01 -14.60
CA ALA A 104 20.34 33.48 -15.90
C ALA A 104 19.94 34.95 -15.77
N ASP A 105 20.84 35.84 -16.18
CA ASP A 105 20.51 37.25 -16.42
C ASP A 105 19.64 37.33 -17.67
N GLY A 106 18.32 37.34 -17.45
CA GLY A 106 17.30 37.54 -18.47
C GLY A 106 16.52 38.84 -18.22
N PRO A 107 15.91 39.45 -19.25
CA PRO A 107 15.26 40.74 -19.12
C PRO A 107 14.13 40.69 -18.08
N VAL A 108 14.09 41.71 -17.22
CA VAL A 108 13.12 41.83 -16.12
C VAL A 108 11.73 42.09 -16.68
N VAL A 109 10.97 41.02 -16.89
CA VAL A 109 9.52 41.11 -17.10
C VAL A 109 8.87 41.43 -15.76
N GLU A 110 8.14 42.54 -15.69
CA GLU A 110 7.44 42.96 -14.47
C GLU A 110 6.47 41.86 -14.01
N LYS A 111 6.65 41.40 -12.77
CA LYS A 111 5.80 40.36 -12.19
C LYS A 111 4.48 40.98 -11.76
N GLU A 112 3.45 40.84 -12.60
CA GLU A 112 2.08 41.16 -12.22
C GLU A 112 1.70 40.47 -10.90
N LYS A 113 1.16 41.26 -9.97
CA LYS A 113 0.82 40.80 -8.62
C LYS A 113 -0.41 39.90 -8.66
N LYS A 114 -0.19 38.57 -8.75
CA LYS A 114 -1.25 37.58 -8.59
C LYS A 114 -1.98 37.80 -7.24
N PRO A 115 -3.32 37.86 -7.21
CA PRO A 115 -4.06 38.04 -5.97
C PRO A 115 -3.81 36.87 -5.03
N LYS A 116 -3.51 37.17 -3.75
CA LYS A 116 -3.24 36.16 -2.73
C LYS A 116 -4.53 35.77 -1.99
N GLY A 117 -4.67 34.50 -1.67
CA GLY A 117 -5.75 33.98 -0.83
C GLY A 117 -7.02 33.53 -1.59
N ILE A 118 -8.09 33.31 -0.84
CA ILE A 118 -9.35 32.68 -1.27
C ILE A 118 -10.01 33.44 -2.45
N ALA A 119 -9.77 34.74 -2.58
CA ALA A 119 -10.24 35.57 -3.70
C ALA A 119 -9.73 35.13 -5.10
N ALA A 120 -8.66 34.33 -5.17
CA ALA A 120 -8.19 33.74 -6.43
C ALA A 120 -8.96 32.45 -6.82
N ILE A 121 -9.69 31.85 -5.88
CA ILE A 121 -10.40 30.57 -6.02
C ILE A 121 -11.91 30.81 -6.13
N VAL A 122 -12.44 31.75 -5.32
CA VAL A 122 -13.87 32.10 -5.31
C VAL A 122 -14.17 33.06 -6.47
N LYS A 123 -14.70 32.52 -7.56
CA LYS A 123 -15.39 33.32 -8.58
C LYS A 123 -16.64 33.95 -7.96
N VAL A 124 -16.60 35.26 -7.74
CA VAL A 124 -17.78 36.01 -7.25
C VAL A 124 -18.77 36.19 -8.41
N GLU A 125 -19.55 35.16 -8.68
CA GLU A 125 -20.67 35.15 -9.62
C GLU A 125 -21.89 35.86 -9.00
N ASN A 126 -21.75 37.16 -8.73
CA ASN A 126 -22.87 38.00 -8.33
C ASN A 126 -23.60 38.51 -9.61
N PRO A 127 -24.83 38.05 -9.91
CA PRO A 127 -25.54 38.40 -11.13
C PRO A 127 -25.94 39.89 -11.21
N ASN A 128 -25.96 40.60 -10.08
CA ASN A 128 -26.19 42.05 -10.02
C ASN A 128 -24.89 42.87 -10.06
N LYS A 129 -23.71 42.25 -10.21
CA LYS A 129 -22.44 42.98 -10.36
C LYS A 129 -22.32 43.52 -11.79
N MET A 130 -23.01 44.62 -12.05
CA MET A 130 -23.02 45.33 -13.32
C MET A 130 -21.60 45.72 -13.75
N ASN A 131 -21.00 44.97 -14.68
CA ASN A 131 -19.76 45.37 -15.33
C ASN A 131 -20.03 46.66 -16.14
N LYS A 132 -19.56 47.80 -15.63
CA LYS A 132 -19.85 49.17 -16.13
C LYS A 132 -19.26 49.50 -17.51
N GLN A 133 -18.98 48.50 -18.35
CA GLN A 133 -18.20 48.61 -19.58
C GLN A 133 -19.03 48.34 -20.86
N ASN A 134 -20.19 47.67 -20.74
CA ASN A 134 -21.06 47.41 -21.89
C ASN A 134 -22.01 48.58 -22.16
N LYS A 135 -21.50 49.62 -22.82
CA LYS A 135 -22.30 50.76 -23.31
C LYS A 135 -23.22 50.28 -24.44
N MET A 136 -24.53 50.52 -24.30
CA MET A 136 -25.58 49.94 -25.13
C MET A 136 -25.36 50.07 -26.65
N VAL A 137 -25.29 48.93 -27.35
CA VAL A 137 -25.56 48.87 -28.79
C VAL A 137 -27.08 48.99 -28.98
N LYS A 138 -27.53 49.90 -29.84
CA LYS A 138 -28.95 50.24 -29.99
C LYS A 138 -29.70 49.15 -30.75
N MET A 139 -30.66 48.52 -30.07
CA MET A 139 -31.48 47.38 -30.53
C MET A 139 -32.46 47.70 -31.69
N LYS A 140 -32.34 48.85 -32.37
CA LYS A 140 -33.29 49.33 -33.39
C LYS A 140 -33.00 48.88 -34.83
N ASN A 141 -31.91 48.16 -35.08
CA ASN A 141 -31.48 47.75 -36.44
C ASN A 141 -31.61 46.23 -36.71
N ILE A 142 -32.30 45.47 -35.85
CA ILE A 142 -32.36 43.99 -35.90
C ILE A 142 -33.67 43.47 -36.55
N GLY A 143 -34.63 44.36 -36.83
CA GLY A 143 -36.01 43.95 -37.14
C GLY A 143 -36.31 43.46 -38.57
N ASP A 144 -35.49 43.78 -39.57
CA ASP A 144 -35.94 43.75 -40.98
C ASP A 144 -34.90 43.20 -41.99
N GLN A 145 -33.99 42.32 -41.56
CA GLN A 145 -33.17 41.53 -42.48
C GLN A 145 -33.26 40.06 -42.13
N ALA A 146 -33.53 39.24 -43.16
CA ALA A 146 -33.45 37.77 -43.09
C ALA A 146 -32.12 37.34 -42.45
N PRO A 147 -32.04 36.16 -41.79
CA PRO A 147 -30.84 35.76 -41.07
C PRO A 147 -29.66 35.66 -42.04
N VAL A 148 -28.87 36.74 -42.08
CA VAL A 148 -27.60 36.79 -42.81
C VAL A 148 -26.73 35.79 -42.08
N GLU A 149 -26.57 34.61 -42.66
CA GLU A 149 -25.65 33.59 -42.16
C GLU A 149 -24.31 34.29 -41.97
N GLN A 150 -23.95 34.53 -40.70
CA GLN A 150 -22.70 35.19 -40.36
C GLN A 150 -21.60 34.21 -40.78
N GLN A 151 -21.09 34.43 -41.99
CA GLN A 151 -20.09 33.57 -42.59
C GLN A 151 -18.84 33.67 -41.72
N LEU A 152 -18.74 32.69 -40.81
CA LEU A 152 -17.66 32.56 -39.85
C LEU A 152 -16.35 32.91 -40.53
N SER A 153 -15.59 33.81 -39.91
CA SER A 153 -14.31 34.27 -40.45
C SER A 153 -13.48 33.06 -40.81
N ARG A 154 -12.68 33.15 -41.89
CA ARG A 154 -11.84 32.03 -42.33
C ARG A 154 -11.04 31.41 -41.17
N ARG A 155 -10.56 32.26 -40.25
CA ARG A 155 -9.86 31.87 -39.02
C ARG A 155 -10.73 31.11 -38.01
N GLU A 156 -12.02 31.42 -37.92
CA GLU A 156 -12.99 30.74 -37.06
C GLU A 156 -13.41 29.40 -37.65
N ARG A 157 -13.58 29.31 -38.97
CA ARG A 157 -13.81 28.04 -39.68
C ARG A 157 -12.64 27.07 -39.50
N GLU A 158 -11.41 27.54 -39.73
CA GLU A 158 -10.19 26.75 -39.54
C GLU A 158 -10.00 26.34 -38.06
N ALA A 159 -10.43 27.17 -37.10
CA ALA A 159 -10.42 26.82 -35.67
C ALA A 159 -11.44 25.72 -35.32
N LEU A 160 -12.69 25.85 -35.78
CA LEU A 160 -13.74 24.86 -35.55
C LEU A 160 -13.46 23.53 -36.26
N GLU A 161 -12.87 23.56 -37.46
CA GLU A 161 -12.44 22.34 -38.15
C GLU A 161 -11.32 21.64 -37.39
N LYS A 162 -10.34 22.39 -36.87
CA LYS A 162 -9.28 21.84 -36.02
C LYS A 162 -9.81 21.23 -34.72
N GLU A 163 -10.78 21.88 -34.08
CA GLU A 163 -11.46 21.34 -32.89
C GLU A 163 -12.27 20.08 -33.23
N ALA A 164 -13.02 20.08 -34.33
CA ALA A 164 -13.77 18.92 -34.79
C ALA A 164 -12.85 17.75 -35.18
N ALA A 165 -11.68 18.01 -35.77
CA ALA A 165 -10.66 17.01 -36.07
C ALA A 165 -10.06 16.41 -34.78
N ALA A 166 -9.74 17.24 -33.79
CA ALA A 166 -9.26 16.79 -32.48
C ALA A 166 -10.33 15.95 -31.74
N ALA A 167 -11.59 16.39 -31.74
CA ALA A 167 -12.71 15.64 -31.16
C ALA A 167 -12.93 14.29 -31.87
N ARG A 168 -12.80 14.24 -33.20
CA ARG A 168 -12.84 12.98 -33.98
C ARG A 168 -11.66 12.05 -33.64
N TYR A 169 -10.45 12.60 -33.47
CA TYR A 169 -9.28 11.82 -33.04
C TYR A 169 -9.51 11.20 -31.65
N LEU A 170 -9.90 12.03 -30.68
CA LEU A 170 -10.20 11.59 -29.31
C LEU A 170 -11.30 10.53 -29.29
N LYS A 171 -12.39 10.71 -30.06
CA LYS A 171 -13.46 9.71 -30.18
C LYS A 171 -12.94 8.38 -30.71
N LYS A 172 -12.08 8.39 -31.74
CA LYS A 172 -11.46 7.17 -32.29
C LYS A 172 -10.46 6.52 -31.33
N HIS A 173 -9.71 7.33 -30.58
CA HIS A 173 -8.75 6.84 -29.59
C HIS A 173 -9.46 6.14 -28.43
N LEU A 174 -10.51 6.77 -27.88
CA LEU A 174 -11.40 6.18 -26.87
C LEU A 174 -12.13 4.93 -27.36
N ALA A 175 -12.49 4.88 -28.65
CA ALA A 175 -13.09 3.69 -29.29
C ALA A 175 -12.09 2.56 -29.56
N GLY A 176 -10.79 2.75 -29.29
CA GLY A 176 -9.77 1.73 -29.59
C GLY A 176 -9.40 1.62 -31.07
N GLU A 177 -9.78 2.58 -31.92
CA GLU A 177 -9.54 2.53 -33.36
C GLU A 177 -8.16 3.05 -33.77
N THR A 178 -7.58 4.00 -33.02
CA THR A 178 -6.23 4.53 -33.32
C THR A 178 -5.16 3.48 -33.04
N GLU A 179 -4.04 3.55 -33.77
CA GLU A 179 -2.94 2.59 -33.61
C GLU A 179 -2.36 2.60 -32.19
N GLU A 180 -2.34 3.75 -31.53
CA GLU A 180 -1.91 3.91 -30.14
C GLU A 180 -2.80 3.09 -29.20
N ALA A 181 -4.12 3.30 -29.24
CA ALA A 181 -5.04 2.52 -28.41
C ALA A 181 -5.04 1.02 -28.75
N LYS A 182 -4.84 0.65 -30.01
CA LYS A 182 -4.68 -0.77 -30.41
C LYS A 182 -3.43 -1.39 -29.80
N LYS A 183 -2.30 -0.67 -29.78
CA LYS A 183 -1.05 -1.11 -29.13
C LYS A 183 -1.23 -1.24 -27.62
N ASP A 184 -1.90 -0.29 -26.98
CA ASP A 184 -2.18 -0.34 -25.53
C ASP A 184 -3.15 -1.47 -25.16
N LEU A 185 -4.22 -1.68 -25.94
CA LEU A 185 -5.12 -2.81 -25.76
C LEU A 185 -4.42 -4.16 -25.99
N ALA A 186 -3.53 -4.27 -26.97
CA ALA A 186 -2.72 -5.47 -27.20
C ALA A 186 -1.78 -5.74 -26.02
N ARG A 187 -1.11 -4.71 -25.49
CA ARG A 187 -0.27 -4.81 -24.28
C ARG A 187 -1.09 -5.24 -23.05
N LEU A 188 -2.29 -4.70 -22.87
CA LEU A 188 -3.20 -5.10 -21.79
C LEU A 188 -3.70 -6.54 -21.96
N ALA A 189 -3.97 -6.99 -23.19
CA ALA A 189 -4.34 -8.36 -23.50
C ALA A 189 -3.20 -9.34 -23.23
N GLU A 190 -1.96 -9.00 -23.56
CA GLU A 190 -0.77 -9.80 -23.23
C GLU A 190 -0.60 -9.95 -21.70
N VAL A 191 -0.77 -8.86 -20.95
CA VAL A 191 -0.71 -8.90 -19.48
C VAL A 191 -1.83 -9.76 -18.89
N ARG A 192 -3.05 -9.68 -19.42
CA ARG A 192 -4.16 -10.58 -19.02
C ARG A 192 -3.83 -12.03 -19.31
N ARG A 193 -3.40 -12.35 -20.53
CA ARG A 193 -3.00 -13.71 -20.92
C ARG A 193 -1.91 -14.25 -20.01
N ARG A 194 -0.86 -13.47 -19.70
CA ARG A 194 0.22 -13.86 -18.79
C ARG A 194 -0.27 -14.12 -17.35
N ARG A 195 -1.24 -13.35 -16.86
CA ARG A 195 -1.87 -13.60 -15.54
C ARG A 195 -2.71 -14.87 -15.56
N GLU A 196 -3.57 -15.04 -16.56
CA GLU A 196 -4.38 -16.25 -16.73
C GLU A 196 -3.54 -17.51 -16.91
N GLU A 197 -2.44 -17.45 -17.67
CA GLU A 197 -1.47 -18.55 -17.82
C GLU A 197 -0.77 -18.87 -16.49
N ALA A 198 -0.40 -17.86 -15.70
CA ALA A 198 0.21 -18.07 -14.38
C ALA A 198 -0.81 -18.65 -13.36
N GLU A 199 -2.06 -18.20 -13.38
CA GLU A 199 -3.13 -18.74 -12.55
C GLU A 199 -3.51 -20.17 -12.95
N LYS A 200 -3.54 -20.50 -14.24
CA LYS A 200 -3.75 -21.87 -14.74
C LYS A 200 -2.61 -22.79 -14.31
N ARG A 201 -1.35 -22.40 -14.53
CA ARG A 201 -0.19 -23.17 -14.06
C ARG A 201 -0.21 -23.41 -12.56
N LYS A 202 -0.52 -22.41 -11.74
CA LYS A 202 -0.67 -22.58 -10.29
C LYS A 202 -1.75 -23.61 -9.93
N LYS A 203 -2.91 -23.55 -10.58
CA LYS A 203 -4.01 -24.50 -10.35
C LYS A 203 -3.66 -25.92 -10.82
N GLU A 204 -2.97 -26.06 -11.94
CA GLU A 204 -2.47 -27.34 -12.46
C GLU A 204 -1.39 -27.94 -11.52
N GLU A 205 -0.45 -27.12 -11.05
CA GLU A 205 0.58 -27.52 -10.08
C GLU A 205 -0.03 -27.92 -8.73
N GLU A 206 -1.02 -27.18 -8.23
CA GLU A 206 -1.77 -27.48 -7.01
C GLU A 206 -2.57 -28.79 -7.13
N GLN A 207 -3.26 -29.00 -8.26
CA GLN A 207 -3.98 -30.26 -8.53
C GLN A 207 -3.02 -31.45 -8.62
N LEU A 208 -1.89 -31.32 -9.34
CA LEU A 208 -0.88 -32.37 -9.42
C LEU A 208 -0.19 -32.63 -8.08
N ALA A 209 -0.01 -31.61 -7.24
CA ALA A 209 0.48 -31.78 -5.87
C ALA A 209 -0.54 -32.52 -5.00
N ALA A 210 -1.81 -32.14 -5.04
CA ALA A 210 -2.89 -32.79 -4.31
C ALA A 210 -3.09 -34.25 -4.74
N GLU A 211 -3.02 -34.56 -6.05
CA GLU A 211 -3.06 -35.93 -6.56
C GLU A 211 -1.84 -36.75 -6.10
N ARG A 212 -0.63 -36.16 -6.12
CA ARG A 212 0.58 -36.83 -5.60
C ARG A 212 0.52 -37.07 -4.10
N GLU A 213 -0.01 -36.14 -3.32
CA GLU A 213 -0.25 -36.35 -1.89
C GLU A 213 -1.31 -37.41 -1.63
N ALA A 214 -2.41 -37.39 -2.38
CA ALA A 214 -3.46 -38.41 -2.28
C ALA A 214 -2.94 -39.80 -2.71
N ALA A 215 -2.04 -39.86 -3.68
CA ALA A 215 -1.36 -41.09 -4.08
C ALA A 215 -0.39 -41.59 -3.00
N LYS A 216 0.45 -40.71 -2.42
CA LYS A 216 1.33 -41.03 -1.28
C LYS A 216 0.51 -41.54 -0.10
N LYS A 217 -0.47 -40.77 0.39
CA LYS A 217 -1.38 -41.16 1.48
C LYS A 217 -2.16 -42.47 1.22
N LYS A 218 -2.29 -42.91 -0.04
CA LYS A 218 -2.86 -44.22 -0.42
C LYS A 218 -1.82 -45.35 -0.53
N LEU A 219 -0.55 -45.02 -0.76
CA LEU A 219 0.56 -45.98 -0.73
C LEU A 219 1.01 -46.21 0.72
N ASP A 220 1.22 -45.14 1.49
CA ASP A 220 1.55 -45.19 2.92
C ASP A 220 0.54 -46.08 3.65
N LYS A 221 -0.76 -45.79 3.53
CA LYS A 221 -1.85 -46.61 4.10
C LYS A 221 -1.85 -48.07 3.63
N LYS A 222 -1.34 -48.38 2.43
CA LYS A 222 -1.25 -49.78 1.95
C LYS A 222 -0.07 -50.50 2.59
N GLU A 223 1.10 -49.86 2.67
CA GLU A 223 2.26 -50.40 3.40
C GLU A 223 1.98 -50.52 4.91
N ASP A 224 1.07 -49.71 5.45
CA ASP A 224 0.57 -49.80 6.83
C ASP A 224 -0.51 -50.88 7.01
N ASP A 225 -1.26 -51.22 5.96
CA ASP A 225 -2.29 -52.26 5.96
C ASP A 225 -1.76 -53.67 5.65
N GLU A 226 -0.53 -53.79 5.13
CA GLU A 226 0.15 -55.08 4.94
C GLU A 226 0.48 -55.74 6.29
N ILE A 227 -0.01 -56.97 6.46
CA ILE A 227 0.19 -57.79 7.67
C ILE A 227 1.68 -58.09 7.81
N LEU A 228 2.28 -57.66 8.93
CA LEU A 228 3.71 -57.82 9.16
C LEU A 228 4.03 -59.20 9.75
N ASP A 229 4.73 -60.03 8.97
CA ASP A 229 5.25 -61.32 9.44
C ASP A 229 5.97 -61.20 10.80
N ALA A 230 5.67 -62.09 11.74
CA ALA A 230 6.26 -62.07 13.09
C ALA A 230 7.80 -62.16 13.10
N ARG A 231 8.43 -62.63 12.01
CA ARG A 231 9.89 -62.59 11.80
C ARG A 231 10.39 -61.19 11.45
N ALA A 232 9.65 -60.44 10.63
CA ALA A 232 9.95 -59.05 10.28
C ALA A 232 9.83 -58.13 11.49
N ILE A 233 8.74 -58.26 12.26
CA ILE A 233 8.51 -57.46 13.50
C ILE A 233 9.70 -57.57 14.46
N LYS A 234 10.23 -58.79 14.69
CA LYS A 234 11.38 -59.01 15.59
C LYS A 234 12.67 -58.31 15.12
N ALA A 235 12.84 -58.15 13.81
CA ALA A 235 14.00 -57.49 13.20
C ALA A 235 13.93 -55.95 13.23
N LEU A 236 12.74 -55.36 13.40
CA LEU A 236 12.57 -53.90 13.42
C LEU A 236 13.36 -53.21 14.55
N LYS A 237 13.72 -51.94 14.32
CA LYS A 237 14.37 -51.07 15.32
C LYS A 237 13.34 -50.59 16.36
N PRO A 238 13.73 -50.31 17.62
CA PRO A 238 12.80 -49.89 18.67
C PRO A 238 12.04 -48.59 18.35
N ASN A 239 12.61 -47.68 17.56
CA ASN A 239 11.89 -46.46 17.14
C ASN A 239 10.76 -46.83 16.18
N VAL A 240 11.06 -47.56 15.10
CA VAL A 240 10.06 -48.03 14.12
C VAL A 240 8.96 -48.87 14.79
N LEU A 241 9.29 -49.69 15.79
CA LEU A 241 8.30 -50.41 16.59
C LEU A 241 7.37 -49.45 17.37
N LYS A 242 7.90 -48.39 17.96
CA LYS A 242 7.08 -47.37 18.64
C LYS A 242 6.21 -46.59 17.66
N ASP A 243 6.72 -46.27 16.48
CA ASP A 243 5.98 -45.49 15.50
C ASP A 243 4.81 -46.32 14.93
N LYS A 244 5.05 -47.58 14.55
CA LYS A 244 3.96 -48.52 14.20
C LYS A 244 2.96 -48.76 15.33
N LEU A 245 3.40 -48.81 16.58
CA LEU A 245 2.48 -48.90 17.72
C LEU A 245 1.63 -47.62 17.88
N LYS A 246 2.18 -46.41 17.66
CA LYS A 246 1.39 -45.15 17.67
C LYS A 246 0.36 -45.12 16.54
N GLU A 247 0.77 -45.48 15.32
CA GLU A 247 -0.07 -45.50 14.12
C GLU A 247 -1.29 -46.43 14.32
N ARG A 248 -1.09 -47.54 15.02
CA ARG A 248 -2.13 -48.52 15.38
C ARG A 248 -2.81 -48.24 16.74
N GLY A 249 -2.50 -47.12 17.41
CA GLY A 249 -3.14 -46.69 18.67
C GLY A 249 -2.73 -47.46 19.94
N LEU A 250 -1.66 -48.24 19.89
CA LEU A 250 -1.15 -49.09 20.99
C LEU A 250 -0.11 -48.34 21.85
N SER A 251 0.03 -48.79 23.11
CA SER A 251 1.01 -48.20 24.05
C SER A 251 2.47 -48.42 23.61
N THR A 252 3.27 -47.35 23.63
CA THR A 252 4.70 -47.34 23.28
C THR A 252 5.66 -47.51 24.48
N GLN A 253 5.12 -47.74 25.68
CA GLN A 253 5.91 -47.89 26.90
C GLN A 253 6.49 -49.32 27.02
N GLY A 254 7.65 -49.47 27.67
CA GLY A 254 8.27 -50.78 27.95
C GLY A 254 9.54 -51.07 27.15
N GLN A 255 10.03 -52.31 27.26
CA GLN A 255 11.22 -52.79 26.57
C GLN A 255 10.90 -53.23 25.12
N LYS A 256 11.95 -53.38 24.29
CA LYS A 256 11.80 -53.83 22.89
C LYS A 256 10.98 -55.14 22.76
N LYS A 257 11.13 -56.07 23.71
CA LYS A 257 10.38 -57.33 23.73
C LYS A 257 8.88 -57.08 23.87
N ASP A 258 8.48 -56.24 24.82
CA ASP A 258 7.08 -55.90 25.10
C ASP A 258 6.43 -55.16 23.90
N LEU A 259 7.21 -54.30 23.21
CA LEU A 259 6.78 -53.63 21.98
C LEU A 259 6.60 -54.62 20.82
N ILE A 260 7.50 -55.60 20.68
CA ILE A 260 7.39 -56.69 19.70
C ILE A 260 6.16 -57.55 19.99
N GLN A 261 5.96 -57.94 21.25
CA GLN A 261 4.85 -58.81 21.68
C GLN A 261 3.51 -58.17 21.31
N ARG A 262 3.25 -56.92 21.77
CA ARG A 262 2.00 -56.22 21.46
C ARG A 262 1.73 -56.03 19.97
N LEU A 263 2.78 -55.82 19.16
CA LEU A 263 2.60 -55.68 17.71
C LEU A 263 2.29 -57.03 17.05
N ILE A 264 2.86 -58.14 17.55
CA ILE A 264 2.49 -59.49 17.10
C ILE A 264 1.05 -59.80 17.53
N ASP A 265 0.72 -59.60 18.81
CA ASP A 265 -0.62 -59.88 19.34
C ASP A 265 -1.70 -59.13 18.53
N TYR A 266 -1.46 -57.87 18.14
CA TYR A 266 -2.37 -57.08 17.30
C TYR A 266 -2.45 -57.57 15.84
N GLU A 267 -1.35 -57.96 15.20
CA GLU A 267 -1.38 -58.49 13.83
C GLU A 267 -2.01 -59.89 13.79
N ASP A 268 -1.83 -60.70 14.84
CA ASP A 268 -2.50 -61.99 15.00
C ASP A 268 -4.02 -61.80 15.21
N GLU A 269 -4.45 -60.82 16.03
CA GLU A 269 -5.87 -60.41 16.16
C GLU A 269 -6.46 -59.87 14.85
N ARG A 270 -5.63 -59.22 14.00
CA ARG A 270 -6.03 -58.70 12.69
C ARG A 270 -6.16 -59.79 11.62
N ALA A 271 -5.46 -60.92 11.79
CA ALA A 271 -5.41 -62.00 10.81
C ALA A 271 -6.50 -63.09 11.01
N LEU A 272 -7.28 -63.00 12.10
CA LEU A 272 -8.39 -63.88 12.48
C LEU A 272 -9.73 -63.47 11.84
#